data_AF-A0A2D4IQE6-F1
#
_entry.id   AF-A0A2D4IQE6-F1
#
_cell.length_a   1.000
_cell.length_b   1.000
_cell.length_c   1.000
_cell.angle_alpha   90.00
_cell.angle_beta   90.00
_cell.angle_gamma   90.00
#
_symmetry.space_group_name_H-M   'P 1'
#
loop_
_entity.id
_entity.type
_entity.pdbx_description
1 polymer ?
#
loop_
_entity_poly.entity_id
_entity_poly.type
_entity_poly.pdbx_seq_one_letter_code
_entity_poly.pdbx_strand_id
1 'polypeptide(L)'
;TALIASSENRPAALFRVTRSLFHRDAREDPLEGRAEDFGQFLYDKIAQIREGFDFSIEGPADVAGAGLETVIWSEFDPVTLDDVDRLLAGLRATTCLLDPCPSWLVLAASEVTRGWIQAIVNASLGEGVFPAALKEAVVRPLLK
;
A
#
# COMPACT_ATOMS: atom_id res chain seq x y z
N THR A 1 -12.11 44.46 9.45
CA THR A 1 -12.26 44.91 10.86
C THR A 1 -13.44 45.87 11.06
N ALA A 2 -13.66 46.85 10.17
CA ALA A 2 -14.77 47.80 10.28
C ALA A 2 -16.21 47.18 10.30
N LEU A 3 -16.45 46.10 9.55
CA LEU A 3 -17.76 45.43 9.45
C LEU A 3 -18.17 44.64 10.71
N ILE A 4 -17.19 44.17 11.48
CA ILE A 4 -17.43 43.42 12.73
C ILE A 4 -17.80 44.41 13.84
N ALA A 5 -17.06 45.52 13.94
CA ALA A 5 -17.32 46.60 14.90
C ALA A 5 -18.69 47.27 14.68
N SER A 6 -19.15 47.40 13.43
CA SER A 6 -20.48 47.99 13.14
C SER A 6 -21.67 47.07 13.45
N SER A 7 -21.41 45.79 13.75
CA SER A 7 -22.43 44.75 13.94
C SER A 7 -22.46 44.16 15.36
N GLU A 8 -21.67 44.73 16.29
CA GLU A 8 -21.41 44.19 17.64
C GLU A 8 -22.68 43.96 18.48
N ASN A 9 -23.72 44.77 18.26
CA ASN A 9 -25.00 44.67 19.00
C ASN A 9 -26.14 44.01 18.19
N ARG A 10 -25.80 43.30 17.10
CA ARG A 10 -26.77 42.61 16.23
C ARG A 10 -26.33 41.16 16.00
N PRO A 11 -26.67 40.21 16.89
CA PRO A 11 -26.13 38.85 16.86
C PRO A 11 -26.39 38.14 15.53
N ALA A 12 -27.57 38.32 14.90
CA ALA A 12 -27.86 37.74 13.60
C ALA A 12 -27.02 38.36 12.45
N ALA A 13 -26.71 39.65 12.52
CA ALA A 13 -25.87 40.31 11.53
C ALA A 13 -24.41 39.89 11.71
N LEU A 14 -23.96 39.80 12.96
CA LEU A 14 -22.62 39.34 13.32
C LEU A 14 -22.40 37.90 12.86
N PHE A 15 -23.35 36.99 13.13
CA PHE A 15 -23.30 35.61 12.61
C PHE A 15 -23.25 35.55 11.08
N ARG A 16 -23.99 36.39 10.37
CA ARG A 16 -23.93 36.46 8.91
C ARG A 16 -22.58 36.94 8.40
N VAL A 17 -22.04 38.01 8.97
CA VAL A 17 -20.72 38.57 8.58
C VAL A 17 -19.62 37.55 8.88
N THR A 18 -19.63 36.95 10.07
CA THR A 18 -18.69 35.90 10.46
C THR A 18 -18.80 34.70 9.52
N ARG A 19 -20.02 34.22 9.24
CA ARG A 19 -20.22 33.12 8.29
C ARG A 19 -19.77 33.47 6.87
N SER A 20 -19.96 34.68 6.38
CA SER A 20 -19.47 35.10 5.06
C SER A 20 -17.94 35.22 4.99
N LEU A 21 -17.30 35.58 6.10
CA LEU A 21 -15.83 35.64 6.17
C LEU A 21 -15.20 34.25 6.25
N PHE A 22 -15.86 33.31 6.91
CA PHE A 22 -15.37 31.93 7.10
C PHE A 22 -15.87 30.94 6.05
N HIS A 23 -17.01 31.19 5.41
CA HIS A 23 -17.46 30.47 4.23
C HIS A 23 -17.06 31.29 3.02
N ARG A 24 -15.80 31.10 2.58
CA ARG A 24 -15.52 31.21 1.16
C ARG A 24 -16.50 30.26 0.48
N ASP A 25 -17.39 30.80 -0.36
CA ASP A 25 -18.17 30.01 -1.31
C ASP A 25 -17.29 28.90 -1.84
N ALA A 26 -17.80 27.67 -1.82
CA ALA A 26 -17.14 26.44 -2.27
C ALA A 26 -16.12 26.76 -3.36
N ARG A 27 -14.87 27.02 -2.95
CA ARG A 27 -13.75 26.95 -3.88
C ARG A 27 -13.70 25.46 -4.13
N GLU A 28 -14.05 25.04 -5.34
CA GLU A 28 -13.62 23.73 -5.82
C GLU A 28 -12.17 23.58 -5.37
N ASP A 29 -11.96 22.59 -4.52
CA ASP A 29 -10.68 22.40 -3.88
C ASP A 29 -9.69 22.20 -5.04
N PRO A 30 -8.57 22.92 -5.16
CA PRO A 30 -7.63 22.77 -6.29
C PRO A 30 -6.98 21.37 -6.39
N LEU A 31 -7.44 20.46 -5.55
CA LEU A 31 -7.02 19.09 -5.32
C LEU A 31 -8.02 18.06 -5.87
N GLU A 32 -9.22 18.48 -6.28
CA GLU A 32 -10.23 17.62 -6.90
C GLU A 32 -9.64 17.00 -8.19
N GLY A 33 -9.59 15.67 -8.26
CA GLY A 33 -9.02 14.92 -9.39
C GLY A 33 -7.57 14.45 -9.24
N ARG A 34 -6.78 14.99 -8.30
CA ARG A 34 -5.34 14.63 -8.21
C ARG A 34 -5.09 13.22 -7.69
N ALA A 35 -5.98 12.71 -6.84
CA ALA A 35 -5.87 11.36 -6.30
C ALA A 35 -6.23 10.32 -7.38
N GLU A 36 -7.23 10.64 -8.18
CA GLU A 36 -7.67 9.86 -9.33
C GLU A 36 -6.59 9.85 -10.42
N ASP A 37 -5.99 11.00 -10.73
CA ASP A 37 -4.85 11.13 -11.66
C ASP A 37 -3.65 10.31 -11.18
N PHE A 38 -3.34 10.35 -9.88
CA PHE A 38 -2.26 9.57 -9.29
C PHE A 38 -2.55 8.06 -9.35
N GLY A 39 -3.79 7.66 -9.07
CA GLY A 39 -4.24 6.27 -9.23
C GLY A 39 -4.12 5.80 -10.67
N GLN A 40 -4.58 6.61 -11.62
CA GLN A 40 -4.52 6.32 -13.05
C GLN A 40 -3.06 6.16 -13.52
N PHE A 41 -2.17 7.05 -13.10
CA PHE A 41 -0.73 6.94 -13.38
C PHE A 41 -0.14 5.60 -12.93
N LEU A 42 -0.53 5.09 -11.74
CA LEU A 42 -0.07 3.79 -11.26
C LEU A 42 -0.63 2.64 -12.10
N TYR A 43 -1.90 2.68 -12.49
CA TYR A 43 -2.51 1.68 -13.37
C TYR A 43 -1.81 1.65 -14.74
N ASP A 44 -1.59 2.81 -15.35
CA ASP A 44 -0.94 2.93 -16.65
C ASP A 44 0.50 2.40 -16.61
N LYS A 45 1.24 2.73 -15.54
CA LYS A 45 2.59 2.22 -15.33
C LYS A 45 2.63 0.70 -15.17
N ILE A 46 1.66 0.11 -14.46
CA ILE A 46 1.53 -1.35 -14.32
C ILE A 46 1.24 -1.99 -15.69
N ALA A 47 0.34 -1.39 -16.48
CA ALA A 47 0.01 -1.88 -17.82
C ALA A 47 1.25 -1.85 -18.75
N GLN A 48 1.97 -0.73 -18.77
CA GLN A 48 3.19 -0.58 -19.57
C GLN A 48 4.28 -1.60 -19.20
N ILE A 49 4.46 -1.86 -17.90
CA ILE A 49 5.40 -2.88 -17.42
C ILE A 49 4.98 -4.27 -17.92
N ARG A 50 3.68 -4.59 -17.87
CA ARG A 50 3.15 -5.89 -18.35
C ARG A 50 3.31 -6.06 -19.85
N GLU A 51 3.07 -5.02 -20.64
CA GLU A 51 3.33 -5.04 -22.09
C GLU A 51 4.83 -5.22 -22.38
N GLY A 52 5.70 -4.62 -21.57
CA GLY A 52 7.15 -4.82 -21.68
C GLY A 52 7.64 -6.23 -21.29
N PHE A 53 6.78 -7.06 -20.69
CA PHE A 53 7.08 -8.44 -20.34
C PHE A 53 6.66 -9.46 -21.40
N ASP A 54 6.13 -9.04 -22.57
CA ASP A 54 6.03 -9.90 -23.75
C ASP A 54 7.45 -10.20 -24.28
N PHE A 55 8.15 -11.07 -23.56
CA PHE A 55 9.27 -11.81 -24.11
C PHE A 55 8.69 -12.71 -25.19
N SER A 56 8.78 -12.28 -26.45
CA SER A 56 8.70 -13.19 -27.57
C SER A 56 9.67 -14.33 -27.29
N ILE A 57 9.14 -15.50 -26.93
CA ILE A 57 9.89 -16.76 -26.94
C ILE A 57 10.03 -17.16 -28.42
N GLU A 58 10.73 -16.32 -29.18
CA GLU A 58 11.30 -16.66 -30.47
C GLU A 58 12.80 -16.50 -30.32
N GLY A 59 13.39 -17.43 -29.58
CA GLY A 59 14.84 -17.62 -29.63
C GLY A 59 15.24 -18.03 -31.05
N PRO A 60 16.41 -17.59 -31.56
CA PRO A 60 16.91 -18.04 -32.84
C PRO A 60 17.02 -19.57 -32.81
N ALA A 61 16.51 -20.22 -33.86
CA ALA A 61 16.41 -21.67 -34.01
C ALA A 61 17.76 -22.40 -34.16
N ASP A 62 18.84 -21.93 -33.51
CA ASP A 62 20.20 -22.43 -33.74
C ASP A 62 21.06 -22.52 -32.47
N VAL A 63 20.47 -23.00 -31.37
CA VAL A 63 21.24 -23.50 -30.21
C VAL A 63 20.76 -24.90 -29.85
N ALA A 64 20.80 -25.81 -30.82
CA ALA A 64 20.81 -27.23 -30.56
C ALA A 64 22.24 -27.62 -30.10
N GLY A 65 22.50 -27.70 -28.78
CA GLY A 65 23.76 -28.28 -28.32
C GLY A 65 24.31 -27.91 -26.95
N ALA A 66 23.63 -27.09 -26.14
CA ALA A 66 23.88 -27.03 -24.71
C ALA A 66 22.58 -27.41 -24.02
N GLY A 67 22.58 -28.50 -23.26
CA GLY A 67 21.41 -28.95 -22.53
C GLY A 67 20.86 -27.80 -21.71
N LEU A 68 19.76 -27.21 -22.20
CA LEU A 68 18.87 -26.43 -21.36
C LEU A 68 18.30 -27.46 -20.40
N GLU A 69 18.96 -27.67 -19.26
CA GLU A 69 18.30 -28.25 -18.11
C GLU A 69 17.11 -27.33 -17.85
N THR A 70 15.95 -27.76 -18.31
CA THR A 70 14.69 -27.17 -17.88
C THR A 70 14.66 -27.35 -16.38
N VAL A 71 15.02 -26.29 -15.65
CA VAL A 71 14.91 -26.28 -14.19
C VAL A 71 13.41 -26.27 -13.90
N ILE A 72 12.85 -27.45 -13.70
CA ILE A 72 11.48 -27.62 -13.24
C ILE A 72 11.49 -27.23 -11.77
N TRP A 73 11.13 -25.99 -11.50
CA TRP A 73 10.95 -25.52 -10.13
C TRP A 73 9.52 -25.82 -9.70
N SER A 74 9.35 -26.87 -8.89
CA SER A 74 8.04 -27.40 -8.49
C SER A 74 7.57 -26.91 -7.13
N GLU A 75 8.50 -26.54 -6.24
CA GLU A 75 8.19 -26.18 -4.87
C GLU A 75 9.21 -25.16 -4.32
N PHE A 76 8.76 -24.42 -3.32
CA PHE A 76 9.62 -23.53 -2.55
C PHE A 76 10.29 -24.32 -1.44
N ASP A 77 11.54 -23.97 -1.13
CA ASP A 77 12.16 -24.41 0.10
C ASP A 77 11.35 -23.89 1.30
N PRO A 78 11.10 -24.73 2.32
CA PRO A 78 10.35 -24.31 3.48
C PRO A 78 11.12 -23.26 4.27
N VAL A 79 10.43 -22.17 4.61
CA VAL A 79 10.93 -21.11 5.49
C VAL A 79 11.15 -21.69 6.89
N THR A 80 12.33 -21.47 7.45
CA THR A 80 12.71 -21.91 8.81
C THR A 80 12.34 -20.86 9.86
N LEU A 81 12.38 -21.23 11.15
CA LEU A 81 12.21 -20.24 12.22
C LEU A 81 13.32 -19.18 12.21
N ASP A 82 14.56 -19.56 11.89
CA ASP A 82 15.69 -18.62 11.80
C ASP A 82 15.51 -17.63 10.65
N ASP A 83 14.84 -18.02 9.56
CA ASP A 83 14.47 -17.10 8.48
C ASP A 83 13.43 -16.08 8.97
N VAL A 84 12.43 -16.54 9.73
CA VAL A 84 11.41 -15.66 10.32
C VAL A 84 12.05 -14.68 11.30
N ASP A 85 12.94 -15.15 12.18
CA ASP A 85 13.60 -14.30 13.17
C ASP A 85 14.46 -13.22 12.48
N ARG A 86 15.19 -13.59 11.42
CA ARG A 86 15.94 -12.63 10.58
C ARG A 86 15.02 -11.62 9.92
N LEU A 87 13.87 -12.06 9.41
CA LEU A 87 12.85 -11.19 8.83
C LEU A 87 12.32 -10.19 9.86
N LEU A 88 11.88 -10.68 11.02
CA LEU A 88 11.31 -9.85 12.09
C LEU A 88 12.32 -8.83 12.62
N ALA A 89 13.59 -9.21 12.76
CA ALA A 89 14.65 -8.30 13.20
C ALA A 89 14.89 -7.12 12.23
N GLY A 90 14.62 -7.31 10.94
CA GLY A 90 14.77 -6.28 9.91
C GLY A 90 13.54 -5.41 9.67
N LEU A 91 12.38 -5.76 10.26
CA LEU A 91 11.13 -5.05 10.00
C LEU A 91 11.08 -3.69 10.71
N ARG A 92 10.52 -2.71 10.00
CA ARG A 92 10.04 -1.48 10.63
C ARG A 92 8.68 -1.76 11.23
N ALA A 93 8.44 -1.29 12.46
CA ALA A 93 7.17 -1.41 13.16
C ALA A 93 6.08 -0.45 12.60
N THR A 94 5.91 -0.42 11.28
CA THR A 94 4.90 0.40 10.60
C THR A 94 3.59 -0.37 10.53
N THR A 95 2.51 0.24 11.00
CA THR A 95 1.17 -0.36 10.98
C THR A 95 0.19 0.47 10.16
N CYS A 96 -0.80 -0.19 9.55
CA CYS A 96 -1.92 0.44 8.88
C CYS A 96 -3.26 0.07 9.54
N LEU A 97 -4.34 0.76 9.16
CA LEU A 97 -5.67 0.54 9.75
C LEU A 97 -6.27 -0.83 9.45
N LEU A 98 -5.79 -1.51 8.40
CA LEU A 98 -6.27 -2.84 8.02
C LEU A 98 -5.44 -3.96 8.67
N ASP A 99 -4.39 -3.63 9.41
CA ASP A 99 -3.60 -4.66 10.07
C ASP A 99 -4.43 -5.33 11.17
N PRO A 100 -4.43 -6.67 11.24
CA PRO A 100 -5.15 -7.39 12.29
C PRO A 100 -4.53 -7.15 13.68
N CYS A 101 -3.28 -6.70 13.73
CA CYS A 101 -2.55 -6.42 14.95
C CYS A 101 -1.47 -5.36 14.66
N PRO A 102 -1.24 -4.39 15.57
CA PRO A 102 -0.16 -3.44 15.43
C PRO A 102 1.21 -4.14 15.32
N SER A 103 2.02 -3.76 14.34
CA SER A 103 3.31 -4.43 14.05
C SER A 103 4.29 -4.39 15.22
N TRP A 104 4.25 -3.34 16.06
CA TRP A 104 5.07 -3.27 17.26
C TRP A 104 4.76 -4.41 18.25
N LEU A 105 3.49 -4.83 18.34
CA LEU A 105 3.06 -5.89 19.23
C LEU A 105 3.47 -7.26 18.67
N VAL A 106 3.37 -7.45 17.36
CA VAL A 106 3.87 -8.65 16.68
C VAL A 106 5.37 -8.83 16.93
N LEU A 107 6.15 -7.74 16.83
CA LEU A 107 7.58 -7.75 17.11
C LEU A 107 7.91 -7.97 18.59
N ALA A 108 7.17 -7.34 19.50
CA ALA A 108 7.36 -7.53 20.94
C ALA A 108 7.03 -8.95 21.40
N ALA A 109 6.10 -9.62 20.70
CA ALA A 109 5.69 -11.00 20.97
C ALA A 109 6.32 -12.01 19.97
N SER A 110 7.45 -11.66 19.33
CA SER A 110 8.07 -12.46 18.26
C SER A 110 8.27 -13.93 18.64
N GLU A 111 8.72 -14.20 19.87
CA GLU A 111 8.93 -15.56 20.38
C GLU A 111 7.68 -16.44 20.30
N VAL A 112 6.50 -15.84 20.49
CA VAL A 112 5.20 -16.53 20.46
C VAL A 112 4.61 -16.53 19.05
N THR A 113 4.81 -15.45 18.29
CA THR A 113 4.18 -15.27 16.96
C THR A 113 4.97 -15.92 15.82
N ARG A 114 6.29 -16.13 15.96
CA ARG A 114 7.16 -16.61 14.88
C ARG A 114 6.74 -17.94 14.27
N GLY A 115 6.28 -18.89 15.09
CA GLY A 115 5.81 -20.20 14.59
C GLY A 115 4.54 -20.08 13.75
N TRP A 116 3.65 -19.15 14.10
CA TRP A 116 2.41 -18.91 13.37
C TRP A 116 2.71 -18.20 12.04
N ILE A 117 3.62 -17.22 12.07
CA ILE A 117 4.09 -16.54 10.87
C ILE A 117 4.75 -17.53 9.90
N GLN A 118 5.63 -18.41 10.41
CA GLN A 118 6.26 -19.46 9.61
C GLN A 118 5.21 -20.36 8.94
N ALA A 119 4.21 -20.81 9.69
CA ALA A 119 3.14 -21.67 9.18
C ALA A 119 2.32 -20.97 8.08
N ILE A 120 1.97 -19.69 8.28
CA ILE A 120 1.24 -18.90 7.28
C ILE A 120 2.08 -18.75 6.00
N VAL A 121 3.37 -18.41 6.12
CA VAL A 121 4.25 -18.22 4.97
C VAL A 121 4.40 -19.53 4.19
N ASN A 122 4.70 -20.64 4.85
CA ASN A 122 4.88 -21.93 4.18
C ASN A 122 3.57 -22.44 3.55
N ALA A 123 2.43 -22.23 4.19
CA ALA A 123 1.13 -22.55 3.59
C ALA A 123 0.88 -21.69 2.33
N SER A 124 1.16 -20.39 2.39
CA SER A 124 1.00 -19.51 1.23
C SER A 124 1.93 -19.86 0.07
N LEU A 125 3.18 -20.26 0.35
CA LEU A 125 4.14 -20.70 -0.67
C LEU A 125 3.75 -22.05 -1.28
N GLY A 126 3.29 -22.99 -0.46
CA GLY A 126 2.89 -24.33 -0.92
C GLY A 126 1.57 -24.37 -1.67
N GLU A 127 0.57 -23.60 -1.24
CA GLU A 127 -0.76 -23.56 -1.87
C GLU A 127 -0.84 -22.55 -3.01
N GLY A 128 0.12 -21.61 -3.10
CA GLY A 128 0.04 -20.46 -4.02
C GLY A 128 -1.09 -19.49 -3.66
N VAL A 129 -1.63 -19.56 -2.44
CA VAL A 129 -2.74 -18.74 -1.97
C VAL A 129 -2.27 -17.81 -0.86
N PHE A 130 -2.37 -16.50 -1.14
CA PHE A 130 -2.18 -15.47 -0.11
C PHE A 130 -3.53 -14.99 0.44
N PRO A 131 -3.67 -14.81 1.77
CA PRO A 131 -4.93 -14.39 2.39
C PRO A 131 -5.45 -13.07 1.80
N ALA A 132 -6.72 -13.04 1.39
CA ALA A 132 -7.32 -11.85 0.77
C ALA A 132 -7.26 -10.61 1.67
N ALA A 133 -7.49 -10.79 2.98
CA ALA A 133 -7.43 -9.70 3.96
C ALA A 133 -6.05 -9.02 4.06
N LEU A 134 -4.98 -9.69 3.61
CA LEU A 134 -3.62 -9.14 3.63
C LEU A 134 -3.19 -8.55 2.27
N LYS A 135 -4.05 -8.62 1.24
CA LYS A 135 -3.77 -8.08 -0.11
C LYS A 135 -4.03 -6.58 -0.20
N GLU A 136 -4.77 -6.02 0.75
CA GLU A 136 -5.17 -4.62 0.78
C GLU A 136 -4.27 -3.83 1.73
N ALA A 137 -3.96 -2.60 1.34
CA ALA A 137 -3.18 -1.68 2.17
C ALA A 137 -3.76 -0.27 2.08
N VAL A 138 -3.70 0.46 3.19
CA VAL A 138 -4.16 1.85 3.24
C VAL A 138 -2.99 2.77 2.92
N VAL A 139 -3.09 3.47 1.79
CA VAL A 139 -2.13 4.51 1.40
C VAL A 139 -2.61 5.86 1.91
N ARG A 140 -1.79 6.55 2.70
CA ARG A 140 -2.03 7.93 3.14
C ARG A 140 -0.94 8.83 2.56
N PRO A 141 -1.22 9.55 1.45
CA PRO A 141 -0.27 10.49 0.88
C PRO A 141 0.08 11.57 1.91
N LEU A 142 1.36 11.83 2.11
CA LEU A 142 1.83 12.98 2.87
C LEU A 142 2.04 14.14 1.91
N LEU A 143 1.28 15.22 2.05
CA LEU A 143 1.59 16.48 1.40
C LEU A 143 2.85 17.07 2.05
N LYS A 144 3.89 17.29 1.26
CA LYS A 144 5.11 18.00 1.65
C LYS A 144 5.14 19.37 0.99
#